data_AF-A0A945UC43-F1
#
_entry.id   AF-A0A945UC43-F1
#
_cell.length_a   1.000
_cell.length_b   1.000
_cell.length_c   1.000
_cell.angle_alpha   90.00
_cell.angle_beta   90.00
_cell.angle_gamma   90.00
#
_symmetry.space_group_name_H-M   'P 1'
#
loop_
_entity.id
_entity.type
_entity.pdbx_description
1 polymer ?
#
loop_
_entity_poly.entity_id
_entity_poly.type
_entity_poly.pdbx_seq_one_letter_code
_entity_poly.pdbx_strand_id
1 'polypeptide(L)'
;MNRRQILQALAGTGLAHAANVVNATATPKQNLTGNNLLDAYVRLSGSFDDRLIIWWMDGKQYAVVNGKSQALFGMKVGMFHRFFQQTDGSFKIAFFELTYFTDLDSGLLLKEFNNPFTGKINQVRHTRLGPEVRLLTKNGLSSPDNPMVQQYSSSLGPARIINNQVWVPTSVEGIIKFPKPTAPEILLSIYTTINGNLSDALDSKIISAPCSLAFSNTQPWIPWMGLEDQPGHMMGVANGCKMESMEELPADYLACAREVHPRYISDPIAALSKQTLLIKENT
;
A
#
# COMPACT_ATOMS: atom_id res chain seq x y z
N MET A 1 -32.61 10.12 -37.90
CA MET A 1 -33.54 10.38 -36.77
C MET A 1 -32.76 11.07 -35.67
N ASN A 2 -33.12 12.32 -35.35
CA ASN A 2 -32.25 13.28 -34.66
C ASN A 2 -32.67 13.47 -33.19
N ARG A 3 -31.70 13.71 -32.30
CA ARG A 3 -31.75 13.68 -30.81
C ARG A 3 -32.69 14.71 -30.14
N ARG A 4 -33.55 15.40 -30.90
CA ARG A 4 -34.32 16.58 -30.48
C ARG A 4 -35.82 16.35 -30.32
N GLN A 5 -36.30 15.10 -30.37
CA GLN A 5 -37.73 14.74 -30.27
C GLN A 5 -38.12 13.95 -29.01
N ILE A 6 -37.23 13.76 -28.03
CA ILE A 6 -37.53 13.00 -26.80
C ILE A 6 -37.94 13.89 -25.60
N LEU A 7 -38.05 15.21 -25.77
CA LEU A 7 -38.34 16.15 -24.66
C LEU A 7 -39.66 16.91 -24.74
N GLN A 8 -40.70 16.39 -25.41
CA GLN A 8 -42.02 17.04 -25.44
C GLN A 8 -43.21 16.07 -25.34
N ALA A 9 -43.21 15.21 -24.32
CA ALA A 9 -44.44 14.51 -23.95
C ALA A 9 -44.45 14.31 -22.43
N LEU A 10 -45.18 15.19 -21.73
CA LEU A 10 -46.01 14.92 -20.55
C LEU A 10 -46.45 16.26 -19.94
N ALA A 11 -47.38 16.94 -20.60
CA ALA A 11 -48.24 17.94 -19.98
C ALA A 11 -49.61 17.28 -19.79
N GLY A 12 -50.00 17.06 -18.53
CA GLY A 12 -51.27 16.40 -18.18
C GLY A 12 -51.49 16.32 -16.67
N THR A 13 -52.21 17.32 -16.16
CA THR A 13 -52.93 17.45 -14.88
C THR A 13 -53.00 16.25 -13.92
N GLY A 14 -52.57 16.46 -12.66
CA GLY A 14 -52.90 15.56 -11.54
C GLY A 14 -52.34 16.04 -10.18
N LEU A 15 -53.23 16.60 -9.35
CA LEU A 15 -53.17 16.73 -7.88
C LEU A 15 -51.86 17.26 -7.24
N ALA A 16 -51.92 18.50 -6.75
CA ALA A 16 -50.92 19.07 -5.86
C ALA A 16 -50.85 18.30 -4.54
N HIS A 17 -50.02 17.26 -4.48
CA HIS A 17 -49.43 16.83 -3.22
C HIS A 17 -48.37 17.85 -2.86
N ALA A 18 -48.55 18.55 -1.74
CA ALA A 18 -47.49 19.31 -1.12
C ALA A 18 -46.35 18.33 -0.81
N ALA A 19 -45.36 18.27 -1.69
CA ALA A 19 -44.13 17.58 -1.41
C ALA A 19 -43.51 18.31 -0.21
N ASN A 20 -43.51 17.65 0.95
CA ASN A 20 -42.63 18.04 2.04
C ASN A 20 -41.22 17.95 1.48
N VAL A 21 -40.69 19.08 1.04
CA VAL A 21 -39.26 19.24 0.77
C VAL A 21 -38.61 19.08 2.12
N VAL A 22 -38.20 17.85 2.44
CA VAL A 22 -37.26 17.60 3.51
C VAL A 22 -36.02 18.36 3.10
N ASN A 23 -35.81 19.53 3.71
CA ASN A 23 -34.54 20.21 3.65
C ASN A 23 -33.54 19.23 4.26
N ALA A 24 -32.84 18.50 3.41
CA ALA A 24 -31.67 17.74 3.80
C ALA A 24 -30.66 18.77 4.29
N THR A 25 -30.66 19.04 5.58
CA THR A 25 -29.56 19.72 6.24
C THR A 25 -28.33 18.89 5.94
N ALA A 26 -27.44 19.41 5.10
CA ALA A 26 -26.17 18.76 4.81
C ALA A 26 -25.49 18.49 6.15
N THR A 27 -25.34 17.23 6.51
CA THR A 27 -24.52 16.84 7.65
C THR A 27 -23.15 17.49 7.43
N PRO A 28 -22.59 18.22 8.43
CA PRO A 28 -21.28 18.84 8.26
C PRO A 28 -20.32 17.78 7.72
N LYS A 29 -19.66 18.07 6.59
CA LYS A 29 -18.70 17.14 5.98
C LYS A 29 -17.66 16.83 7.04
N GLN A 30 -17.73 15.61 7.58
CA GLN A 30 -16.75 15.11 8.51
C GLN A 30 -15.43 15.07 7.76
N ASN A 31 -14.51 15.96 8.10
CA ASN A 31 -13.23 16.09 7.43
C ASN A 31 -12.14 15.56 8.36
N LEU A 32 -11.46 14.51 7.92
CA LEU A 32 -10.23 14.04 8.53
C LEU A 32 -9.06 14.83 7.95
N THR A 33 -8.34 15.59 8.78
CA THR A 33 -7.16 16.39 8.45
C THR A 33 -6.14 16.40 9.59
N GLY A 34 -4.86 16.60 9.28
CA GLY A 34 -3.82 16.72 10.29
C GLY A 34 -3.73 15.49 11.20
N ASN A 35 -3.70 15.69 12.52
CA ASN A 35 -3.53 14.60 13.49
C ASN A 35 -4.75 13.67 13.56
N ASN A 36 -5.99 14.17 13.35
CA ASN A 36 -7.14 13.27 13.40
C ASN A 36 -7.15 12.29 12.20
N LEU A 37 -6.57 12.68 11.05
CA LEU A 37 -6.38 11.82 9.89
C LEU A 37 -5.28 10.79 10.17
N LEU A 38 -4.18 11.23 10.78
CA LEU A 38 -3.11 10.34 11.20
C LEU A 38 -3.62 9.27 12.18
N ASP A 39 -4.36 9.68 13.20
CA ASP A 39 -4.93 8.75 14.19
C ASP A 39 -5.89 7.75 13.54
N ALA A 40 -6.79 8.24 12.66
CA ALA A 40 -7.69 7.37 11.91
C ALA A 40 -6.93 6.38 11.01
N TYR A 41 -5.87 6.85 10.36
CA TYR A 41 -5.01 6.02 9.51
C TYR A 41 -4.28 4.95 10.31
N VAL A 42 -3.66 5.29 11.46
CA VAL A 42 -2.96 4.33 12.31
C VAL A 42 -3.93 3.36 12.97
N ARG A 43 -5.13 3.80 13.36
CA ARG A 43 -6.15 2.90 13.91
C ARG A 43 -6.56 1.82 12.91
N LEU A 44 -6.72 2.19 11.64
CA LEU A 44 -7.08 1.26 10.57
C LEU A 44 -5.92 0.39 10.11
N SER A 45 -4.74 0.98 9.91
CA SER A 45 -3.62 0.31 9.23
C SER A 45 -2.48 -0.14 10.16
N GLY A 46 -2.53 0.25 11.43
CA GLY A 46 -1.53 -0.03 12.43
C GLY A 46 -2.16 -0.41 13.76
N SER A 47 -1.51 -0.02 14.84
CA SER A 47 -2.02 -0.16 16.21
C SER A 47 -1.52 0.99 17.09
N PHE A 48 -2.24 1.29 18.16
CA PHE A 48 -1.79 2.16 19.25
C PHE A 48 -1.02 1.43 20.35
N ASP A 49 -0.84 0.11 20.22
CA ASP A 49 0.10 -0.69 21.01
C ASP A 49 1.23 -1.26 20.13
N ASP A 50 2.16 -1.99 20.74
CA ASP A 50 3.34 -2.51 20.06
C ASP A 50 3.14 -3.93 19.46
N ARG A 51 1.90 -4.36 19.19
CA ARG A 51 1.63 -5.66 18.54
C ARG A 51 2.23 -5.75 17.13
N LEU A 52 2.33 -6.97 16.61
CA LEU A 52 2.69 -7.20 15.21
C LEU A 52 1.49 -6.84 14.32
N ILE A 53 1.72 -6.00 13.32
CA ILE A 53 0.76 -5.69 12.26
C ILE A 53 1.35 -6.11 10.92
N ILE A 54 0.58 -6.85 10.13
CA ILE A 54 1.02 -7.37 8.85
C ILE A 54 0.09 -6.83 7.77
N TRP A 55 0.63 -6.10 6.79
CA TRP A 55 -0.12 -5.83 5.57
C TRP A 55 0.18 -6.93 4.59
N TRP A 56 -0.83 -7.71 4.26
CA TRP A 56 -0.74 -8.74 3.24
C TRP A 56 -1.49 -8.30 1.99
N MET A 57 -0.87 -8.45 0.83
CA MET A 57 -1.48 -8.14 -0.46
C MET A 57 -1.08 -9.19 -1.51
N ASP A 58 -1.98 -9.45 -2.44
CA ASP A 58 -1.77 -10.32 -3.59
C ASP A 58 -2.17 -9.59 -4.88
N GLY A 59 -1.43 -9.82 -5.95
CA GLY A 59 -1.50 -9.02 -7.14
C GLY A 59 -0.61 -9.49 -8.27
N LYS A 60 -0.36 -8.58 -9.21
CA LYS A 60 0.42 -8.86 -10.42
C LYS A 60 1.34 -7.70 -10.75
N GLN A 61 2.43 -8.05 -11.41
CA GLN A 61 3.31 -7.10 -12.08
C GLN A 61 3.04 -7.15 -13.59
N TYR A 62 2.97 -5.96 -14.18
CA TYR A 62 2.67 -5.76 -15.59
C TYR A 62 3.82 -5.02 -16.26
N ALA A 63 4.17 -5.43 -17.48
CA ALA A 63 4.89 -4.58 -18.40
C ALA A 63 3.95 -3.54 -18.98
N VAL A 64 4.37 -2.28 -19.05
CA VAL A 64 3.64 -1.21 -19.72
C VAL A 64 4.50 -0.65 -20.84
N VAL A 65 4.09 -0.91 -22.09
CA VAL A 65 4.77 -0.47 -23.31
C VAL A 65 3.76 0.19 -24.23
N ASN A 66 4.06 1.42 -24.68
CA ASN A 66 3.18 2.20 -25.56
C ASN A 66 1.71 2.28 -25.07
N GLY A 67 1.53 2.43 -23.75
CA GLY A 67 0.20 2.54 -23.13
C GLY A 67 -0.58 1.22 -23.01
N LYS A 68 0.01 0.07 -23.34
CA LYS A 68 -0.60 -1.25 -23.17
C LYS A 68 0.07 -2.00 -22.01
N SER A 69 -0.74 -2.63 -21.18
CA SER A 69 -0.28 -3.47 -20.08
C SER A 69 -0.33 -4.96 -20.45
N GLN A 70 0.70 -5.70 -20.08
CA GLN A 70 0.78 -7.16 -20.20
C GLN A 70 1.23 -7.73 -18.86
N ALA A 71 0.47 -8.69 -18.29
CA ALA A 71 0.86 -9.37 -17.06
C ALA A 71 2.16 -10.17 -17.29
N LEU A 72 3.09 -10.07 -16.34
CA LEU A 72 4.37 -10.77 -16.38
C LEU A 72 4.42 -11.93 -15.38
N PHE A 73 4.09 -11.65 -14.12
CA PHE A 73 4.10 -12.60 -13.02
C PHE A 73 3.20 -12.11 -11.89
N GLY A 74 2.79 -13.03 -11.03
CA GLY A 74 2.09 -12.71 -9.79
C GLY A 74 3.03 -12.09 -8.76
N MET A 75 2.47 -11.41 -7.77
CA MET A 75 3.18 -10.72 -6.72
C MET A 75 2.44 -10.88 -5.39
N LYS A 76 3.12 -11.47 -4.41
CA LYS A 76 2.62 -11.58 -3.03
C LYS A 76 3.49 -10.74 -2.11
N VAL A 77 2.88 -9.81 -1.39
CA VAL A 77 3.54 -8.83 -0.53
C VAL A 77 3.15 -9.08 0.91
N GLY A 78 4.14 -9.14 1.80
CA GLY A 78 3.91 -9.06 3.24
C GLY A 78 4.81 -8.01 3.87
N MET A 79 4.20 -7.01 4.49
CA MET A 79 4.88 -5.92 5.18
C MET A 79 4.59 -6.02 6.67
N PHE A 80 5.62 -6.08 7.49
CA PHE A 80 5.55 -6.37 8.92
C PHE A 80 5.93 -5.12 9.71
N HIS A 81 5.07 -4.74 10.64
CA HIS A 81 5.15 -3.46 11.34
C HIS A 81 4.99 -3.64 12.85
N ARG A 82 5.65 -2.77 13.61
CA ARG A 82 5.31 -2.44 15.00
C ARG A 82 5.29 -0.92 15.16
N PHE A 83 4.23 -0.39 15.74
CA PHE A 83 3.98 1.05 15.84
C PHE A 83 4.27 1.56 17.25
N PHE A 84 4.85 2.76 17.34
CA PHE A 84 5.20 3.41 18.60
C PHE A 84 4.83 4.89 18.52
N GLN A 85 3.78 5.27 19.24
CA GLN A 85 3.35 6.66 19.31
C GLN A 85 4.41 7.53 19.99
N GLN A 86 4.63 8.72 19.46
CA GLN A 86 5.56 9.72 19.98
C GLN A 86 4.79 10.85 20.69
N THR A 87 5.48 11.63 21.53
CA THR A 87 4.86 12.71 22.32
C THR A 87 4.28 13.85 21.47
N ASP A 88 4.77 14.04 20.24
CA ASP A 88 4.27 15.02 19.27
C ASP A 88 3.09 14.51 18.43
N GLY A 89 2.64 13.27 18.67
CA GLY A 89 1.55 12.60 17.94
C GLY A 89 2.00 11.87 16.67
N SER A 90 3.27 11.93 16.29
CA SER A 90 3.83 11.10 15.22
C SER A 90 4.01 9.64 15.66
N PHE A 91 4.35 8.76 14.73
CA PHE A 91 4.61 7.35 15.01
C PHE A 91 5.97 6.93 14.45
N LYS A 92 6.83 6.36 15.29
CA LYS A 92 7.97 5.57 14.83
C LYS A 92 7.50 4.15 14.55
N ILE A 93 7.92 3.58 13.44
CA ILE A 93 7.48 2.27 12.97
C ILE A 93 8.71 1.40 12.73
N ALA A 94 8.82 0.29 13.45
CA ALA A 94 9.77 -0.77 13.11
C ALA A 94 9.18 -1.60 11.97
N PHE A 95 9.92 -1.75 10.87
CA PHE A 95 9.37 -2.22 9.60
C PHE A 95 10.30 -3.19 8.86
N PHE A 96 9.75 -4.24 8.24
CA PHE A 96 10.38 -4.93 7.11
C PHE A 96 9.32 -5.42 6.10
N GLU A 97 9.74 -5.73 4.88
CA GLU A 97 8.88 -6.27 3.82
C GLU A 97 9.52 -7.47 3.15
N LEU A 98 8.69 -8.45 2.81
CA LEU A 98 9.03 -9.60 1.99
C LEU A 98 8.03 -9.72 0.84
N THR A 99 8.54 -9.60 -0.38
CA THR A 99 7.74 -9.64 -1.61
C THR A 99 8.23 -10.75 -2.53
N TYR A 100 7.32 -11.62 -2.93
CA TYR A 100 7.57 -12.80 -3.75
C TYR A 100 6.90 -12.68 -5.11
N PHE A 101 7.62 -13.11 -6.14
CA PHE A 101 7.07 -13.20 -7.49
C PHE A 101 6.64 -14.64 -7.72
N THR A 102 5.48 -14.81 -8.34
CA THR A 102 4.88 -16.13 -8.56
C THR A 102 4.54 -16.34 -10.02
N ASP A 103 4.53 -17.60 -10.44
CA ASP A 103 4.01 -17.97 -11.74
C ASP A 103 2.53 -17.58 -11.86
N LEU A 104 2.11 -17.14 -13.04
CA LEU A 104 0.76 -16.61 -13.26
C LEU A 104 -0.32 -17.68 -13.20
N ASP A 105 0.02 -18.89 -13.62
CA ASP A 105 -0.95 -19.99 -13.76
C ASP A 105 -1.01 -20.83 -12.49
N SER A 106 0.15 -21.25 -11.99
CA SER A 106 0.24 -22.12 -10.81
C SER A 106 0.21 -21.38 -9.47
N GLY A 107 0.54 -20.09 -9.46
CA GLY A 107 0.68 -19.31 -8.22
C GLY A 107 1.89 -19.70 -7.35
N LEU A 108 2.74 -20.62 -7.83
CA LEU A 108 3.94 -21.07 -7.12
C LEU A 108 5.08 -20.05 -7.24
N LEU A 109 6.02 -20.11 -6.31
CA LEU A 109 7.21 -19.25 -6.30
C LEU A 109 7.95 -19.31 -7.64
N LEU A 110 8.13 -18.16 -8.28
CA LEU A 110 8.78 -18.05 -9.58
C LEU A 110 10.30 -18.01 -9.41
N LYS A 111 10.98 -19.06 -9.85
CA LYS A 111 12.47 -19.14 -9.83
C LYS A 111 13.09 -18.65 -11.14
N GLU A 112 12.44 -18.97 -12.24
CA GLU A 112 12.87 -18.63 -13.59
C GLU A 112 11.76 -17.89 -14.32
N PHE A 113 12.12 -16.85 -15.06
CA PHE A 113 11.20 -16.05 -15.85
C PHE A 113 11.51 -16.19 -17.34
N ASN A 114 10.57 -16.78 -18.08
CA ASN A 114 10.61 -16.81 -19.54
C ASN A 114 10.27 -15.42 -20.08
N ASN A 115 11.29 -14.66 -20.47
CA ASN A 115 11.13 -13.25 -20.77
C ASN A 115 10.54 -13.04 -22.17
N PRO A 116 9.30 -12.53 -22.30
CA PRO A 116 8.63 -12.39 -23.58
C PRO A 116 9.25 -11.31 -24.48
N PHE A 117 10.08 -10.42 -23.93
CA PHE A 117 10.73 -9.33 -24.69
C PHE A 117 12.06 -9.75 -25.31
N THR A 118 12.77 -10.68 -24.67
CA THR A 118 14.12 -11.09 -25.11
C THR A 118 14.22 -12.55 -25.52
N GLY A 119 13.22 -13.37 -25.21
CA GLY A 119 13.24 -14.83 -25.39
C GLY A 119 14.21 -15.57 -24.46
N LYS A 120 14.89 -14.87 -23.55
CA LYS A 120 15.82 -15.45 -22.57
C LYS A 120 15.08 -15.96 -21.34
N ILE A 121 15.74 -16.84 -20.60
CA ILE A 121 15.34 -17.23 -19.26
C ILE A 121 16.13 -16.39 -18.25
N ASN A 122 15.43 -15.62 -17.43
CA ASN A 122 16.02 -14.81 -16.37
C ASN A 122 15.87 -15.49 -15.00
N GLN A 123 16.92 -15.46 -14.18
CA GLN A 123 16.85 -15.92 -12.79
C GLN A 123 16.17 -14.85 -11.93
N VAL A 124 15.08 -15.22 -11.27
CA VAL A 124 14.26 -14.30 -10.49
C VAL A 124 14.92 -13.99 -9.16
N ARG A 125 14.88 -12.71 -8.75
CA ARG A 125 15.24 -12.30 -7.40
C ARG A 125 13.99 -11.75 -6.70
N HIS A 126 13.67 -12.34 -5.56
CA HIS A 126 12.61 -11.85 -4.68
C HIS A 126 13.10 -10.70 -3.80
N THR A 127 12.16 -9.89 -3.34
CA THR A 127 12.47 -8.62 -2.69
C THR A 127 12.37 -8.75 -1.18
N ARG A 128 13.35 -8.15 -0.50
CA ARG A 128 13.37 -7.94 0.95
C ARG A 128 13.80 -6.51 1.23
N LEU A 129 13.00 -5.79 2.02
CA LEU A 129 13.30 -4.44 2.50
C LEU A 129 13.31 -4.39 4.03
N GLY A 130 14.13 -3.52 4.62
CA GLY A 130 14.32 -3.45 6.08
C GLY A 130 15.12 -4.65 6.63
N PRO A 131 15.11 -4.92 7.95
CA PRO A 131 14.44 -4.15 8.98
C PRO A 131 14.97 -2.72 9.13
N GLU A 132 14.08 -1.74 9.27
CA GLU A 132 14.39 -0.32 9.43
C GLU A 132 13.38 0.38 10.35
N VAL A 133 13.69 1.63 10.74
CA VAL A 133 12.75 2.51 11.45
C VAL A 133 12.25 3.56 10.47
N ARG A 134 10.94 3.77 10.43
CA ARG A 134 10.29 4.84 9.67
C ARG A 134 9.58 5.81 10.61
N LEU A 135 9.50 7.07 10.22
CA LEU A 135 8.72 8.09 10.94
C LEU A 135 7.48 8.44 10.12
N LEU A 136 6.30 8.19 10.67
CA LEU A 136 5.02 8.54 10.10
C LEU A 136 4.46 9.78 10.79
N THR A 137 4.08 10.79 10.00
CA THR A 137 3.56 12.07 10.47
C THR A 137 2.20 12.37 9.83
N LYS A 138 1.56 13.47 10.23
CA LYS A 138 0.32 13.96 9.60
C LYS A 138 0.45 14.31 8.12
N ASN A 139 1.67 14.43 7.60
CA ASN A 139 1.96 14.72 6.20
C ASN A 139 2.34 13.46 5.40
N GLY A 140 2.38 12.28 6.03
CA GLY A 140 2.94 11.05 5.45
C GLY A 140 4.26 10.64 6.10
N LEU A 141 4.99 9.73 5.45
CA LEU A 141 6.30 9.28 5.91
C LEU A 141 7.32 10.42 5.77
N SER A 142 8.17 10.59 6.79
CA SER A 142 9.31 11.49 6.69
C SER A 142 10.41 10.86 5.84
N SER A 143 11.22 11.72 5.22
CA SER A 143 12.41 11.27 4.49
C SER A 143 13.29 10.43 5.41
N PRO A 144 13.75 9.25 4.96
CA PRO A 144 14.75 8.48 5.71
C PRO A 144 16.02 9.31 5.91
N ASP A 145 16.65 9.16 7.08
CA ASP A 145 18.00 9.66 7.32
C ASP A 145 19.02 8.75 6.63
N ASN A 146 19.10 8.87 5.31
CA ASN A 146 19.99 8.09 4.47
C ASN A 146 20.50 8.98 3.32
N PRO A 147 21.82 9.23 3.23
CA PRO A 147 22.39 10.12 2.20
C PRO A 147 22.20 9.59 0.76
N MET A 148 21.87 8.31 0.60
CA MET A 148 21.55 7.73 -0.70
C MET A 148 20.15 8.11 -1.19
N VAL A 149 19.25 8.49 -0.29
CA VAL A 149 17.90 8.94 -0.64
C VAL A 149 17.97 10.38 -1.12
N GLN A 150 17.65 10.56 -2.39
CA GLN A 150 17.55 11.82 -3.10
C GLN A 150 16.08 12.05 -3.42
N GLN A 151 15.60 13.29 -3.30
CA GLN A 151 14.24 13.69 -3.68
C GLN A 151 13.17 12.73 -3.11
N TYR A 152 12.87 12.86 -1.82
CA TYR A 152 11.83 12.05 -1.17
C TYR A 152 10.57 12.88 -0.95
N SER A 153 9.42 12.32 -1.28
CA SER A 153 8.12 12.87 -0.89
C SER A 153 7.18 11.76 -0.48
N SER A 154 6.30 12.06 0.47
CA SER A 154 5.22 11.18 0.87
C SER A 154 3.99 12.02 1.16
N SER A 155 2.82 11.39 1.06
CA SER A 155 1.54 12.03 1.40
C SER A 155 0.68 11.12 2.26
N LEU A 156 -0.20 11.75 3.04
CA LEU A 156 -1.28 11.10 3.77
C LEU A 156 -2.59 11.86 3.47
N GLY A 157 -3.52 11.18 2.81
CA GLY A 157 -4.79 11.74 2.38
C GLY A 157 -4.73 12.54 1.06
N PRO A 158 -5.78 13.34 0.77
CA PRO A 158 -6.96 13.55 1.60
C PRO A 158 -7.84 12.31 1.70
N ALA A 159 -8.42 12.08 2.88
CA ALA A 159 -9.39 11.01 3.06
C ALA A 159 -10.66 11.25 2.23
N ARG A 160 -11.22 10.17 1.71
CA ARG A 160 -12.57 10.15 1.13
C ARG A 160 -13.49 9.45 2.10
N ILE A 161 -14.60 10.08 2.43
CA ILE A 161 -15.63 9.53 3.31
C ILE A 161 -16.93 9.43 2.53
N ILE A 162 -17.51 8.24 2.50
CA ILE A 162 -18.81 7.97 1.89
C ILE A 162 -19.55 7.03 2.84
N ASN A 163 -20.69 7.47 3.36
CA ASN A 163 -21.42 6.77 4.42
C ASN A 163 -20.49 6.45 5.62
N ASN A 164 -20.56 5.23 6.17
CA ASN A 164 -19.68 4.79 7.25
C ASN A 164 -18.35 4.19 6.75
N GLN A 165 -17.86 4.59 5.58
CA GLN A 165 -16.58 4.11 5.03
C GLN A 165 -15.62 5.27 4.81
N VAL A 166 -14.35 5.00 5.09
CA VAL A 166 -13.25 5.94 4.86
C VAL A 166 -12.16 5.27 4.01
N TRP A 167 -11.68 5.99 3.00
CA TRP A 167 -10.51 5.63 2.21
C TRP A 167 -9.43 6.67 2.45
N VAL A 168 -8.23 6.22 2.83
CA VAL A 168 -7.10 7.12 3.06
C VAL A 168 -5.98 6.72 2.09
N PRO A 169 -5.75 7.49 1.01
CA PRO A 169 -4.61 7.27 0.14
C PRO A 169 -3.32 7.74 0.81
N THR A 170 -2.23 7.09 0.46
CA THR A 170 -0.85 7.47 0.76
C THR A 170 -0.02 7.34 -0.50
N SER A 171 1.02 8.15 -0.61
CA SER A 171 2.03 7.98 -1.64
C SER A 171 3.43 8.02 -1.05
N VAL A 172 4.36 7.36 -1.73
CA VAL A 172 5.80 7.51 -1.52
C VAL A 172 6.45 7.62 -2.89
N GLU A 173 7.17 8.72 -3.08
CA GLU A 173 8.02 8.95 -4.24
C GLU A 173 9.45 9.22 -3.77
N GLY A 174 10.42 8.67 -4.47
CA GLY A 174 11.80 8.69 -4.01
C GLY A 174 12.79 8.29 -5.10
N ILE A 175 14.00 8.83 -5.02
CA ILE A 175 15.13 8.39 -5.84
C ILE A 175 16.23 7.89 -4.90
N ILE A 176 16.67 6.65 -5.03
CA ILE A 176 17.83 6.15 -4.27
C ILE A 176 19.00 6.02 -5.23
N LYS A 177 20.06 6.80 -4.96
CA LYS A 177 21.32 6.77 -5.73
C LYS A 177 22.40 6.08 -4.92
N PHE A 178 22.95 5.02 -5.48
CA PHE A 178 24.07 4.31 -4.86
C PHE A 178 25.39 5.03 -5.17
N PRO A 179 26.37 5.04 -4.24
CA PRO A 179 27.66 5.69 -4.48
C PRO A 179 28.44 5.14 -5.68
N LYS A 180 28.21 3.87 -6.04
CA LYS A 180 28.86 3.23 -7.19
C LYS A 180 28.21 3.74 -8.50
N PRO A 181 28.95 4.40 -9.40
CA PRO A 181 28.36 5.03 -10.60
C PRO A 181 27.65 4.06 -11.55
N THR A 182 28.01 2.78 -11.53
CA THR A 182 27.40 1.74 -12.36
C THR A 182 26.23 1.02 -11.70
N ALA A 183 25.91 1.37 -10.45
CA ALA A 183 24.72 0.83 -9.80
C ALA A 183 23.48 1.57 -10.31
N PRO A 184 22.38 0.83 -10.61
CA PRO A 184 21.15 1.46 -11.07
C PRO A 184 20.55 2.35 -9.97
N GLU A 185 19.97 3.46 -10.38
CA GLU A 185 19.11 4.26 -9.49
C GLU A 185 17.82 3.49 -9.20
N ILE A 186 17.34 3.55 -7.96
CA ILE A 186 16.01 3.02 -7.62
C ILE A 186 15.03 4.18 -7.63
N LEU A 187 14.00 4.07 -8.47
CA LEU A 187 12.88 5.00 -8.49
C LEU A 187 11.70 4.37 -7.76
N LEU A 188 11.19 5.09 -6.77
CA LEU A 188 9.99 4.74 -6.03
C LEU A 188 8.85 5.63 -6.54
N SER A 189 7.75 5.03 -6.97
CA SER A 189 6.48 5.69 -7.20
C SER A 189 5.36 4.75 -6.77
N ILE A 190 4.98 4.85 -5.49
CA ILE A 190 4.11 3.91 -4.81
C ILE A 190 2.88 4.65 -4.31
N TYR A 191 1.72 4.06 -4.56
CA TYR A 191 0.42 4.52 -4.09
C TYR A 191 -0.27 3.39 -3.33
N THR A 192 -0.77 3.68 -2.14
CA THR A 192 -1.54 2.71 -1.35
C THR A 192 -2.74 3.40 -0.74
N THR A 193 -3.91 2.81 -0.90
CA THR A 193 -5.15 3.28 -0.27
C THR A 193 -5.60 2.24 0.75
N ILE A 194 -5.70 2.66 2.00
CA ILE A 194 -6.37 1.85 3.03
C ILE A 194 -7.86 2.16 3.02
N ASN A 195 -8.69 1.19 3.38
CA ASN A 195 -10.12 1.39 3.59
C ASN A 195 -10.61 0.63 4.83
N GLY A 196 -11.55 1.25 5.55
CA GLY A 196 -12.26 0.60 6.65
C GLY A 196 -13.46 1.43 7.11
N ASN A 197 -14.09 0.97 8.21
CA ASN A 197 -15.23 1.65 8.80
C ASN A 197 -14.81 3.00 9.40
N LEU A 198 -15.60 4.04 9.10
CA LEU A 198 -15.38 5.37 9.66
C LEU A 198 -15.62 5.38 11.19
N SER A 199 -16.65 4.69 11.67
CA SER A 199 -16.92 4.53 13.10
C SER A 199 -15.72 3.99 13.85
N ASP A 200 -15.07 2.96 13.31
CA ASP A 200 -13.94 2.31 13.96
C ASP A 200 -12.71 3.20 13.91
N ALA A 201 -12.49 3.89 12.79
CA ALA A 201 -11.40 4.84 12.61
C ALA A 201 -11.49 6.05 13.56
N LEU A 202 -12.67 6.36 14.10
CA LEU A 202 -12.91 7.51 14.98
C LEU A 202 -13.02 7.15 16.47
N ASP A 203 -13.23 5.86 16.80
CA ASP A 203 -13.37 5.43 18.19
C ASP A 203 -12.00 5.29 18.86
N SER A 204 -11.68 6.17 19.79
CA SER A 204 -10.43 6.14 20.55
C SER A 204 -10.28 4.90 21.45
N LYS A 205 -11.36 4.14 21.70
CA LYS A 205 -11.31 2.87 22.42
C LYS A 205 -10.82 1.73 21.53
N ILE A 206 -10.91 1.88 20.21
CA ILE A 206 -10.38 0.91 19.26
C ILE A 206 -8.92 1.28 19.01
N ILE A 207 -8.01 0.41 19.41
CA ILE A 207 -6.56 0.60 19.27
C ILE A 207 -6.04 0.05 17.94
N SER A 208 -6.76 -0.88 17.33
CA SER A 208 -6.45 -1.45 16.02
C SER A 208 -7.75 -1.98 15.40
N ALA A 209 -8.08 -1.56 14.19
CA ALA A 209 -9.33 -1.86 13.47
C ALA A 209 -9.02 -2.58 12.15
N PRO A 210 -9.89 -3.47 11.65
CA PRO A 210 -9.69 -4.10 10.34
C PRO A 210 -9.59 -3.06 9.21
N CYS A 211 -8.73 -3.32 8.23
CA CYS A 211 -8.69 -2.52 7.00
C CYS A 211 -8.37 -3.38 5.77
N SER A 212 -8.89 -2.98 4.62
CA SER A 212 -8.46 -3.46 3.31
C SER A 212 -7.42 -2.51 2.71
N LEU A 213 -6.64 -3.04 1.77
CA LEU A 213 -5.53 -2.37 1.10
C LEU A 213 -5.72 -2.47 -0.40
N ALA A 214 -5.50 -1.37 -1.11
CA ALA A 214 -5.33 -1.33 -2.56
C ALA A 214 -3.99 -0.67 -2.87
N PHE A 215 -3.13 -1.37 -3.59
CA PHE A 215 -1.77 -0.96 -3.93
C PHE A 215 -1.62 -0.81 -5.44
N SER A 216 -0.92 0.24 -5.83
CA SER A 216 -0.34 0.33 -7.17
C SER A 216 1.03 1.00 -7.11
N ASN A 217 1.90 0.65 -8.05
CA ASN A 217 3.15 1.35 -8.26
C ASN A 217 3.49 1.43 -9.74
N THR A 218 4.33 2.39 -10.08
CA THR A 218 5.08 2.39 -11.33
C THR A 218 6.56 2.35 -11.00
N GLN A 219 7.33 1.57 -11.76
CA GLN A 219 8.75 1.39 -11.51
C GLN A 219 9.47 1.06 -12.83
N PRO A 220 10.76 1.38 -12.98
CA PRO A 220 11.57 0.87 -14.08
C PRO A 220 11.57 -0.66 -14.15
N TRP A 221 12.09 -1.20 -15.25
CA TRP A 221 12.36 -2.64 -15.31
C TRP A 221 13.24 -3.07 -14.14
N ILE A 222 12.84 -4.13 -13.45
CA ILE A 222 13.67 -4.67 -12.37
C ILE A 222 14.93 -5.32 -12.96
N PRO A 223 16.12 -5.10 -12.36
CA PRO A 223 17.40 -5.38 -13.04
C PRO A 223 17.58 -6.82 -13.54
N TRP A 224 17.05 -7.81 -12.82
CA TRP A 224 17.22 -9.21 -13.20
C TRP A 224 16.49 -9.60 -14.49
N MET A 225 15.55 -8.76 -14.98
CA MET A 225 14.89 -8.98 -16.27
C MET A 225 15.81 -8.66 -17.46
N GLY A 226 16.87 -7.87 -17.28
CA GLY A 226 17.78 -7.49 -18.37
C GLY A 226 17.08 -6.71 -19.50
N LEU A 227 16.21 -5.78 -19.11
CA LEU A 227 15.40 -4.95 -20.01
C LEU A 227 15.77 -3.47 -19.91
N GLU A 228 16.93 -3.10 -19.36
CA GLU A 228 17.30 -1.70 -19.12
C GLU A 228 17.26 -0.84 -20.40
N ASP A 229 17.60 -1.43 -21.55
CA ASP A 229 17.59 -0.77 -22.85
C ASP A 229 16.24 -0.84 -23.58
N GLN A 230 15.23 -1.50 -22.99
CA GLN A 230 13.91 -1.66 -23.62
C GLN A 230 12.96 -0.53 -23.22
N PRO A 231 12.18 0.02 -24.18
CA PRO A 231 11.20 1.05 -23.86
C PRO A 231 10.10 0.49 -22.95
N GLY A 232 9.60 1.33 -22.06
CA GLY A 232 8.52 1.00 -21.15
C GLY A 232 8.97 0.93 -19.70
N HIS A 233 8.08 0.42 -18.85
CA HIS A 233 8.28 0.31 -17.41
C HIS A 233 7.37 -0.79 -16.86
N MET A 234 7.48 -1.06 -15.57
CA MET A 234 6.59 -1.96 -14.86
C MET A 234 5.52 -1.21 -14.06
N MET A 235 4.35 -1.82 -13.95
CA MET A 235 3.28 -1.40 -13.07
C MET A 235 2.86 -2.58 -12.20
N GLY A 236 2.83 -2.39 -10.88
CA GLY A 236 2.26 -3.36 -9.94
C GLY A 236 0.85 -2.95 -9.55
N VAL A 237 -0.03 -3.94 -9.39
CA VAL A 237 -1.36 -3.77 -8.81
C VAL A 237 -1.61 -4.93 -7.86
N ALA A 238 -1.99 -4.63 -6.62
CA ALA A 238 -2.30 -5.65 -5.61
C ALA A 238 -3.42 -5.18 -4.68
N ASN A 239 -4.12 -6.13 -4.08
CA ASN A 239 -5.14 -5.86 -3.07
C ASN A 239 -4.95 -6.81 -1.90
N GLY A 240 -5.42 -6.40 -0.72
CA GLY A 240 -5.39 -7.27 0.45
C GLY A 240 -5.94 -6.61 1.70
N CYS A 241 -5.39 -6.95 2.85
CA CYS A 241 -5.88 -6.49 4.14
C CYS A 241 -4.78 -6.46 5.21
N LYS A 242 -5.08 -5.75 6.29
CA LYS A 242 -4.29 -5.81 7.52
C LYS A 242 -4.64 -7.08 8.30
N MET A 243 -3.61 -7.79 8.73
CA MET A 243 -3.64 -8.96 9.60
C MET A 243 -2.87 -8.66 10.90
N GLU A 244 -3.18 -9.37 11.97
CA GLU A 244 -2.55 -9.14 13.29
C GLU A 244 -1.75 -10.35 13.80
N SER A 245 -1.71 -11.43 13.02
CA SER A 245 -1.01 -12.66 13.38
C SER A 245 -0.47 -13.41 12.16
N MET A 246 0.46 -14.33 12.40
CA MET A 246 1.06 -15.16 11.34
C MET A 246 0.08 -16.22 10.83
N GLU A 247 -0.87 -16.62 11.67
CA GLU A 247 -1.90 -17.62 11.39
C GLU A 247 -2.95 -17.12 10.39
N GLU A 248 -3.11 -15.80 10.28
CA GLU A 248 -4.00 -15.16 9.28
C GLU A 248 -3.39 -15.13 7.88
N LEU A 249 -2.06 -15.28 7.75
CA LEU A 249 -1.40 -15.21 6.45
C LEU A 249 -1.73 -16.44 5.58
N PRO A 250 -1.98 -16.24 4.28
CA PRO A 250 -2.22 -17.33 3.36
C PRO A 250 -1.06 -18.33 3.30
N ALA A 251 -1.42 -19.62 3.27
CA ALA A 251 -0.46 -20.71 3.33
C ALA A 251 0.56 -20.69 2.18
N ASP A 252 0.15 -20.23 1.01
CA ASP A 252 1.00 -20.09 -0.18
C ASP A 252 2.03 -18.96 -0.02
N TYR A 253 1.67 -17.82 0.57
CA TYR A 253 2.61 -16.78 0.95
C TYR A 253 3.61 -17.29 1.99
N LEU A 254 3.15 -18.00 3.02
CA LEU A 254 4.01 -18.57 4.05
C LEU A 254 4.97 -19.62 3.48
N ALA A 255 4.54 -20.41 2.49
CA ALA A 255 5.41 -21.36 1.80
C ALA A 255 6.56 -20.63 1.07
N CYS A 256 6.24 -19.61 0.28
CA CYS A 256 7.24 -18.74 -0.37
C CYS A 256 8.21 -18.13 0.66
N ALA A 257 7.67 -17.61 1.77
CA ALA A 257 8.48 -16.96 2.79
C ALA A 257 9.42 -17.91 3.54
N ARG A 258 8.98 -19.12 3.83
CA ARG A 258 9.81 -20.16 4.46
C ARG A 258 10.92 -20.65 3.53
N GLU A 259 10.65 -20.72 2.23
CA GLU A 259 11.67 -21.13 1.25
C GLU A 259 12.76 -20.07 1.08
N VAL A 260 12.38 -18.80 0.93
CA VAL A 260 13.32 -17.73 0.52
C VAL A 260 13.91 -16.99 1.72
N HIS A 261 13.11 -16.70 2.74
CA HIS A 261 13.50 -15.87 3.89
C HIS A 261 13.11 -16.50 5.25
N PRO A 262 13.50 -17.76 5.52
CA PRO A 262 13.05 -18.50 6.72
C PRO A 262 13.34 -17.78 8.03
N ARG A 263 14.50 -17.11 8.10
CA ARG A 263 14.91 -16.35 9.29
C ARG A 263 13.89 -15.27 9.68
N TYR A 264 13.30 -14.57 8.71
CA TYR A 264 12.37 -13.49 8.98
C TYR A 264 10.99 -14.00 9.36
N ILE A 265 10.52 -15.03 8.65
CA ILE A 265 9.15 -15.53 8.84
C ILE A 265 9.02 -16.45 10.06
N SER A 266 10.12 -17.04 10.54
CA SER A 266 10.11 -17.89 11.74
C SER A 266 9.78 -17.10 13.01
N ASP A 267 10.22 -15.85 13.11
CA ASP A 267 9.90 -14.93 14.20
C ASP A 267 10.01 -13.46 13.72
N PRO A 268 8.93 -12.90 13.16
CA PRO A 268 8.91 -11.50 12.70
C PRO A 268 9.11 -10.49 13.82
N ILE A 269 8.71 -10.82 15.06
CA ILE A 269 8.87 -9.92 16.21
C ILE A 269 10.35 -9.83 16.57
N ALA A 270 11.05 -10.98 16.63
CA ALA A 270 12.50 -10.99 16.84
C ALA A 270 13.25 -10.31 15.69
N ALA A 271 12.78 -10.44 14.44
CA ALA A 271 13.36 -9.74 13.29
C ALA A 271 13.28 -8.21 13.41
N LEU A 272 12.31 -7.68 14.18
CA LEU A 272 12.11 -6.25 14.46
C LEU A 272 12.65 -5.80 15.82
N SER A 273 13.27 -6.70 16.60
CA SER A 273 13.67 -6.42 17.98
C SER A 273 14.67 -5.27 18.10
N LYS A 274 15.72 -5.27 17.25
CA LYS A 274 16.74 -4.20 17.24
C LYS A 274 16.10 -2.82 16.99
N GLN A 275 15.24 -2.72 15.99
CA GLN A 275 14.54 -1.48 15.65
C GLN A 275 13.59 -1.04 16.77
N THR A 276 12.88 -1.99 17.40
CA THR A 276 12.01 -1.69 18.53
C THR A 276 12.80 -1.12 19.72
N LEU A 277 13.95 -1.72 20.06
CA LEU A 277 14.80 -1.23 21.15
C LEU A 277 15.30 0.18 20.86
N LEU A 278 15.81 0.43 19.64
CA LEU A 278 16.25 1.76 19.21
C LEU A 278 15.14 2.82 19.33
N ILE A 279 13.89 2.46 19.04
CA ILE A 279 12.75 3.38 19.20
C ILE A 279 12.52 3.67 20.67
N LYS A 280 12.45 2.64 21.52
CA LYS A 280 12.16 2.77 22.96
C LYS A 280 13.24 3.53 23.74
N GLU A 281 14.50 3.43 23.33
CA GLU A 281 15.61 4.17 23.94
C GLU A 281 15.61 5.67 23.58
N ASN A 282 14.92 6.06 22.50
CA ASN A 282 14.91 7.42 21.94
C ASN A 282 13.50 8.06 21.94
N THR A 283 12.60 7.60 22.81
CA THR A 283 11.24 8.13 23.00
C THR A 283 11.12 8.66 24.44
#